data_AF-A0A239GLZ5-F1
#
_entry.id   AF-A0A239GLZ5-F1
#
_cell.length_a   1.000
_cell.length_b   1.000
_cell.length_c   1.000
_cell.angle_alpha   90.00
_cell.angle_beta   90.00
_cell.angle_gamma   90.00
#
_symmetry.space_group_name_H-M   'P 1'
#
loop_
_entity.id
_entity.type
_entity.pdbx_description
1 polymer ?
#
loop_
_entity_poly.entity_id
_entity_poly.type
_entity_poly.pdbx_seq_one_letter_code
_entity_poly.pdbx_strand_id
1 'polypeptide(L)' 'MTEKEFDDKLVEALDSLLVAMAENPEIEPGKFFSMTCVLENLRFFSPVLYGAIQKAKK' A
#
# COMPACT_ATOMS: atom_id res chain seq x y z
N MET A 1 12.60 -4.57 12.58
CA MET A 1 11.25 -4.34 12.02
C MET A 1 10.32 -5.34 12.64
N THR A 2 9.47 -4.87 13.54
CA THR A 2 8.31 -5.61 14.03
C THR A 2 7.21 -5.63 12.97
N GLU A 3 6.19 -6.48 13.16
CA GLU A 3 5.02 -6.50 12.27
C GLU A 3 4.27 -5.16 12.27
N LYS A 4 4.10 -4.56 13.44
CA LYS A 4 3.50 -3.22 13.58
C LYS A 4 4.31 -2.14 12.86
N GLU A 5 5.64 -2.13 13.02
CA GLU A 5 6.50 -1.18 12.31
C GLU A 5 6.46 -1.35 10.79
N PHE A 6 6.27 -2.57 10.31
CA PHE A 6 6.08 -2.84 8.89
C PHE A 6 4.73 -2.31 8.41
N ASP A 7 3.65 -2.60 9.14
CA ASP A 7 2.30 -2.14 8.82
C ASP A 7 2.23 -0.61 8.77
N ASP A 8 2.73 0.07 9.79
CA ASP A 8 2.75 1.54 9.87
C ASP A 8 3.46 2.15 8.63
N LYS A 9 4.60 1.57 8.23
CA LYS A 9 5.36 2.02 7.05
C LYS A 9 4.68 1.70 5.73
N LEU A 10 4.01 0.55 5.65
CA LEU A 10 3.25 0.17 4.47
C LEU A 10 2.08 1.14 4.26
N VAL A 11 1.35 1.46 5.33
CA VAL A 11 0.27 2.45 5.29
C VAL A 11 0.79 3.82 4.83
N GLU A 12 1.88 4.31 5.42
CA GLU A 12 2.50 5.58 5.03
C GLU A 12 2.90 5.61 3.54
N ALA A 13 3.44 4.50 3.03
CA ALA A 13 3.82 4.37 1.62
C ALA A 13 2.59 4.36 0.69
N LEU A 14 1.51 3.67 1.07
CA LEU A 14 0.28 3.61 0.30
C LEU A 14 -0.43 4.97 0.28
N ASP A 15 -0.48 5.67 1.41
CA ASP A 15 -1.04 7.03 1.51
C ASP A 15 -0.25 8.01 0.62
N SER A 16 1.08 7.94 0.64
CA SER A 16 1.93 8.76 -0.23
C SER A 16 1.65 8.51 -1.71
N LEU A 17 1.40 7.25 -2.09
CA LEU A 17 1.04 6.88 -3.46
C LEU A 17 -0.33 7.45 -3.85
N LEU A 18 -1.33 7.38 -2.95
CA LEU A 18 -2.65 7.94 -3.18
C LEU A 18 -2.60 9.45 -3.39
N VAL A 19 -1.83 10.18 -2.58
CA VAL A 19 -1.64 11.63 -2.74
C VAL A 19 -1.00 11.93 -4.10
N ALA A 20 0.10 11.25 -4.43
CA ALA A 20 0.78 11.46 -5.71
C ALA A 20 -0.13 11.16 -6.92
N MET A 21 -1.01 10.16 -6.79
CA MET A 21 -1.99 9.85 -7.82
C MET A 21 -3.08 10.91 -7.95
N ALA A 22 -3.56 11.45 -6.83
CA ALA A 22 -4.58 12.50 -6.82
C ALA A 22 -4.08 13.82 -7.41
N GLU A 23 -2.78 14.11 -7.24
CA GLU A 23 -2.12 15.30 -7.76
C GLU A 23 -1.71 15.16 -9.24
N ASN A 24 -1.80 13.96 -9.83
CA ASN A 24 -1.42 13.73 -11.21
C ASN A 24 -2.59 14.07 -12.17
N PRO A 25 -2.47 15.11 -13.01
CA PRO A 25 -3.55 15.54 -13.91
C PRO A 25 -3.87 14.53 -15.03
N GLU A 26 -3.00 13.56 -15.30
CA GLU A 26 -3.23 12.51 -16.31
C GLU A 26 -4.06 11.35 -15.76
N ILE A 27 -4.30 11.30 -14.45
CA ILE A 27 -5.09 10.25 -13.81
C ILE A 27 -6.54 10.72 -13.72
N GLU A 28 -7.40 10.10 -14.54
CA GLU A 28 -8.84 10.33 -14.45
C GLU A 28 -9.43 9.76 -13.14
N PRO A 29 -10.54 10.34 -12.63
CA PRO A 29 -11.14 9.92 -11.37
C PRO A 29 -11.52 8.43 -11.28
N GLY A 30 -11.98 7.83 -12.39
CA GLY A 30 -12.34 6.40 -12.42
C GLY A 30 -11.14 5.47 -12.25
N LYS A 31 -10.01 5.84 -12.85
CA LYS A 31 -8.73 5.13 -12.69
C LYS A 31 -8.17 5.31 -11.29
N PHE A 32 -8.25 6.53 -10.75
CA PHE A 32 -7.89 6.80 -9.36
C PHE A 32 -8.66 5.89 -8.40
N PHE A 33 -9.99 5.91 -8.46
CA PHE A 33 -10.86 5.11 -7.58
C PHE A 33 -10.53 3.61 -7.65
N SER A 34 -10.41 3.08 -8.87
CA SER A 34 -10.10 1.67 -9.08
C SER A 34 -8.77 1.27 -8.45
N MET A 35 -7.75 2.12 -8.58
CA MET A 35 -6.44 1.89 -7.98
C MET A 35 -6.48 2.02 -6.45
N THR A 36 -7.22 2.99 -5.90
CA THR A 36 -7.42 3.10 -4.46
C THR A 36 -7.99 1.82 -3.87
N CYS A 37 -8.99 1.21 -4.52
CA CYS A 37 -9.53 -0.08 -4.07
C CYS A 37 -8.47 -1.20 -4.07
N VAL A 38 -7.57 -1.23 -5.05
CA VAL A 38 -6.47 -2.22 -5.10
C VAL A 38 -5.49 -1.99 -3.95
N LEU A 39 -5.13 -0.74 -3.66
CA LEU A 39 -4.19 -0.37 -2.60
C LEU A 39 -4.75 -0.65 -1.20
N GLU A 40 -6.04 -0.38 -0.97
CA GLU A 40 -6.71 -0.74 0.28
C GLU A 40 -6.73 -2.26 0.50
N ASN A 41 -6.97 -3.05 -0.56
CA ASN A 41 -6.84 -4.50 -0.47
C ASN A 41 -5.40 -4.92 -0.15
N LEU A 42 -4.40 -4.26 -0.75
CA LEU A 42 -2.99 -4.53 -0.45
C LEU A 42 -2.66 -4.26 1.02
N ARG A 43 -3.18 -3.16 1.60
CA ARG A 43 -3.08 -2.85 3.02
C ARG A 43 -3.69 -3.94 3.89
N PHE A 44 -4.88 -4.43 3.54
CA PHE A 44 -5.53 -5.53 4.27
C PHE A 44 -4.64 -6.79 4.35
N PHE A 45 -3.83 -7.05 3.32
CA PHE A 45 -2.89 -8.17 3.29
C PHE A 45 -1.53 -7.91 3.97
N SER A 46 -1.36 -6.79 4.68
CA SER A 46 -0.12 -6.42 5.38
C SER A 46 0.49 -7.56 6.23
N PRO A 47 -0.26 -8.31 7.06
CA PRO A 47 0.30 -9.43 7.84
C PRO A 47 0.88 -10.55 6.96
N VAL A 48 0.24 -10.82 5.82
CA VAL A 48 0.69 -11.83 4.85
C VAL A 48 1.99 -11.39 4.19
N LEU A 49 2.09 -10.12 3.80
CA LEU A 49 3.29 -9.53 3.21
C LEU A 49 4.47 -9.57 4.19
N TYR A 50 4.23 -9.18 5.45
CA TYR A 50 5.25 -9.27 6.49
C TYR A 50 5.75 -10.70 6.66
N GLY A 51 4.84 -11.67 6.76
CA GLY A 51 5.18 -13.09 6.85
C GLY A 51 5.99 -13.60 5.65
N ALA A 52 5.66 -13.18 4.43
CA ALA A 52 6.40 -13.53 3.22
C ALA A 52 7.84 -12.97 3.24
N ILE A 53 8.01 -11.70 3.63
CA ILE A 53 9.32 -11.05 3.73
C ILE A 53 10.19 -11.73 4.80
N GLN A 54 9.62 -12.09 5.94
CA GLN A 54 10.35 -12.79 7.00
C GLN A 54 10.81 -14.19 6.55
N LYS A 55 9.99 -14.90 5.76
CA LYS A 55 10.37 -16.20 5.18
C LYS A 55 11.50 -16.07 4.16
N ALA A 56 11.48 -15.04 3.32
CA ALA A 56 12.51 -14.81 2.31
C ALA A 56 13.87 -14.41 2.89
N LYS A 57 13.91 -13.94 4.15
CA LYS A 57 15.14 -13.57 4.86
C LYS A 57 15.78 -14.73 5.64
N LYS A 58 15.15 -15.90 5.66
CA LYS A 58 15.72 -17.14 6.20
C LYS A 58 16.41 -17.93 5.10
#